data_AF-A0A0B7NKW9-F1
#
_entry.id   AF-A0A0B7NKW9-F1
#
_cell.length_a   1.000
_cell.length_b   1.000
_cell.length_c   1.000
_cell.angle_alpha   90.00
_cell.angle_beta   90.00
_cell.angle_gamma   90.00
#
_symmetry.space_group_name_H-M   'P 1'
#
loop_
_entity.id
_entity.type
_entity.pdbx_description
1 polymer ?
#
loop_
_entity_poly.entity_id
_entity_poly.type
_entity_poly.pdbx_seq_one_letter_code
_entity_poly.pdbx_strand_id
1 'polypeptide(L)'
;MQRLSTGRLKVSTESYTTPDAVDTEAIDTLLGNIPPDVRLSSSDGDKLMEMPSRDVVVDLLEHSPKSKSPGLDGLPFELYQYLASSCSSFLDLLVEVLSAAFSGVFPPSWQKTRMVLLFKKGDPQF
;
A
#
# COMPACT_ATOMS: atom_id res chain seq x y z
N MET A 1 -35.57 -33.15 6.14
CA MET A 1 -35.63 -31.68 5.96
C MET A 1 -34.56 -31.04 6.85
N GLN A 2 -33.30 -31.02 6.37
CA GLN A 2 -32.17 -30.48 7.14
C GLN A 2 -32.07 -28.97 6.89
N ARG A 3 -32.11 -28.19 7.98
CA ARG A 3 -31.87 -26.74 7.96
C ARG A 3 -30.37 -26.49 7.79
N LEU A 4 -30.01 -25.79 6.72
CA LEU A 4 -28.66 -25.26 6.49
C LEU A 4 -28.37 -24.19 7.53
N SER A 5 -27.39 -24.45 8.41
CA SER A 5 -26.86 -23.48 9.35
C SER A 5 -26.04 -22.44 8.59
N THR A 6 -26.54 -21.21 8.50
CA THR A 6 -25.81 -20.06 7.96
C THR A 6 -24.62 -19.76 8.87
N GLY A 7 -23.43 -20.22 8.48
CA GLY A 7 -22.18 -19.96 9.18
C GLY A 7 -21.86 -18.46 9.19
N ARG A 8 -22.05 -17.82 10.34
CA ARG A 8 -21.64 -16.43 10.58
C ARG A 8 -20.12 -16.37 10.56
N LEU A 9 -19.56 -15.74 9.53
CA LEU A 9 -18.13 -15.44 9.46
C LEU A 9 -17.76 -14.55 10.65
N LYS A 10 -16.94 -15.07 11.58
CA LYS A 10 -16.30 -14.27 12.62
C LYS A 10 -15.16 -13.51 11.98
N VAL A 11 -15.32 -12.20 11.84
CA VAL A 11 -14.24 -11.30 11.42
C VAL A 11 -13.41 -10.99 12.67
N SER A 12 -12.17 -11.48 12.72
CA SER A 12 -11.18 -11.03 13.70
C SER A 12 -10.50 -9.78 13.16
N THR A 13 -10.84 -8.62 13.72
CA THR A 13 -10.10 -7.37 13.53
C THR A 13 -9.02 -7.28 14.59
N GLU A 14 -7.83 -7.79 14.31
CA GLU A 14 -6.63 -7.46 15.10
C GLU A 14 -6.03 -6.16 14.56
N SER A 15 -5.85 -5.16 15.42
CA SER A 15 -5.21 -3.89 15.04
C SER A 15 -3.69 -4.05 15.16
N TYR A 16 -3.00 -4.19 14.03
CA TYR A 16 -1.53 -4.38 13.98
C TYR A 16 -0.70 -3.11 14.22
N THR A 17 -1.30 -2.02 14.72
CA THR A 17 -0.71 -0.67 14.59
C THR A 17 -0.55 0.07 15.92
N THR A 18 -0.10 -0.62 16.97
CA THR A 18 0.47 0.10 18.13
C THR A 18 1.98 0.07 17.97
N PRO A 19 2.63 1.17 17.54
CA PRO A 19 4.08 1.18 17.39
C PRO A 19 4.73 1.11 18.77
N ASP A 20 5.52 0.05 19.00
CA ASP A 20 6.46 0.01 20.12
C ASP A 20 7.51 1.11 19.94
N ALA A 21 8.09 1.59 21.04
CA ALA A 21 9.14 2.61 20.99
C ALA A 21 10.33 2.11 20.16
N VAL A 22 10.80 2.94 19.24
CA VAL A 22 11.94 2.61 18.38
C VAL A 22 13.22 2.60 19.22
N ASP A 23 13.93 1.48 19.23
CA ASP A 23 15.25 1.35 19.86
C ASP A 23 16.32 1.98 18.96
N THR A 24 16.71 3.21 19.29
CA THR A 24 17.71 3.96 18.53
C THR A 24 19.12 3.37 18.66
N GLU A 25 19.45 2.73 19.79
CA GLU A 25 20.78 2.15 20.01
C GLU A 25 20.98 0.90 19.14
N ALA A 26 19.94 0.07 19.02
CA ALA A 26 19.94 -1.06 18.10
C ALA A 26 20.09 -0.61 16.63
N ILE A 27 19.42 0.48 16.25
CA ILE A 27 19.52 1.06 14.90
C ILE A 27 20.94 1.55 14.62
N ASP A 28 21.53 2.35 15.52
CA ASP A 28 22.88 2.88 15.33
C ASP A 28 23.93 1.77 15.26
N THR A 29 23.76 0.72 16.06
CA THR A 29 24.62 -0.47 16.02
C THR A 29 24.51 -1.18 14.67
N LEU A 30 23.30 -1.38 14.15
CA LEU A 30 23.07 -2.01 12.85
C LEU A 30 23.65 -1.17 11.71
N LEU A 31 23.36 0.13 11.68
CA LEU A 31 23.81 1.04 10.62
C LEU A 31 25.32 1.30 10.69
N GLY A 32 25.92 1.28 11.88
CA GLY A 32 27.36 1.45 12.09
C GLY A 32 28.20 0.34 11.44
N ASN A 33 27.66 -0.87 11.32
CA ASN A 33 28.33 -2.02 10.69
C ASN A 33 28.27 -2.00 9.15
N ILE A 34 27.51 -1.09 8.55
CA ILE A 34 27.38 -1.00 7.10
C ILE A 34 28.63 -0.31 6.52
N PRO A 35 29.37 -0.94 5.58
CA PRO A 35 30.53 -0.33 4.93
C PRO A 35 30.18 1.01 4.26
N PRO A 36 31.04 2.05 4.34
CA PRO A 36 30.72 3.38 3.81
C PRO A 36 30.47 3.42 2.31
N ASP A 37 31.11 2.52 1.55
CA ASP A 37 31.04 2.40 0.10
C ASP A 37 29.69 1.88 -0.42
N VAL A 38 28.87 1.29 0.45
CA VAL A 38 27.51 0.84 0.13
C VAL A 38 26.43 1.71 0.79
N ARG A 39 26.81 2.80 1.48
CA ARG A 39 25.85 3.74 2.04
C ARG A 39 25.32 4.65 0.94
N LEU A 40 24.04 4.98 1.04
CA LEU A 40 23.45 6.03 0.22
C LEU A 40 24.15 7.36 0.51
N SER A 41 24.33 8.16 -0.54
CA SER A 41 24.76 9.54 -0.35
C SER A 41 23.67 10.32 0.40
N SER A 42 24.03 11.37 1.15
CA SER A 42 23.04 12.22 1.82
C SER A 42 22.02 12.78 0.81
N SER A 43 22.48 13.14 -0.40
CA SER A 43 21.60 13.62 -1.46
C SER A 43 20.57 12.58 -1.92
N ASP A 44 20.96 11.29 -2.01
CA ASP A 44 20.02 10.25 -2.39
C ASP A 44 19.08 9.90 -1.24
N GLY A 45 19.55 9.98 0.00
CA GLY A 45 18.70 9.92 1.19
C GLY A 45 17.64 11.01 1.21
N ASP A 46 18.03 12.26 0.92
CA ASP A 46 17.11 13.39 0.86
C ASP A 46 16.05 13.20 -0.24
N LYS A 47 16.44 12.71 -1.42
CA LYS A 47 15.49 12.39 -2.51
C LYS A 47 14.49 11.31 -2.14
N LEU A 48 14.92 10.27 -1.40
CA LEU A 48 14.02 9.19 -0.96
C LEU A 48 12.98 9.67 0.06
N MET A 49 13.28 10.76 0.78
CA MET A 49 12.41 11.36 1.78
C MET A 49 11.60 12.54 1.25
N GLU A 50 11.74 12.87 -0.04
CA GLU A 50 11.01 13.98 -0.67
C GLU A 50 9.50 13.66 -0.74
N MET A 51 8.68 14.68 -0.51
CA MET A 51 7.23 14.53 -0.61
C MET A 51 6.82 14.23 -2.07
N PRO A 52 5.80 13.37 -2.28
CA PRO A 52 5.39 13.00 -3.62
C PRO A 52 4.84 14.21 -4.39
N SER A 53 5.47 14.53 -5.52
CA SER A 53 4.98 15.56 -6.45
C SER A 53 3.91 14.98 -7.40
N ARG A 54 3.21 15.86 -8.12
CA ARG A 54 2.25 15.43 -9.16
C ARG A 54 2.92 14.54 -10.21
N ASP A 55 4.13 14.90 -10.63
CA ASP A 55 4.86 14.18 -11.68
C ASP A 55 5.21 12.77 -11.23
N VAL A 56 5.63 12.60 -9.96
CA VAL A 56 5.90 11.29 -9.37
C VAL A 56 4.63 10.43 -9.34
N VAL A 57 3.48 11.00 -9.01
CA VAL A 57 2.21 10.26 -8.99
C VAL A 57 1.76 9.86 -10.40
N VAL A 58 1.96 10.73 -11.40
CA VAL A 58 1.68 10.38 -12.80
C VAL A 58 2.57 9.24 -13.25
N ASP A 59 3.88 9.32 -13.02
CA ASP A 59 4.84 8.26 -13.36
C ASP A 59 4.49 6.93 -12.66
N LEU A 60 4.09 6.98 -11.39
CA LEU A 60 3.62 5.81 -10.64
C LEU A 60 2.39 5.15 -11.30
N LEU A 61 1.44 5.96 -11.75
CA LEU A 61 0.23 5.47 -12.40
C LEU A 61 0.53 4.86 -13.78
N GLU A 62 1.47 5.42 -14.54
CA GLU A 62 1.89 4.85 -15.83
C GLU A 62 2.49 3.45 -15.69
N HIS A 63 3.23 3.22 -14.59
CA HIS A 63 3.83 1.93 -14.25
C HIS A 63 2.88 0.97 -13.51
N SER A 64 1.62 1.36 -13.28
CA SER A 64 0.67 0.52 -12.56
C SER A 64 0.28 -0.74 -13.36
N PRO A 65 0.08 -1.88 -12.68
CA PRO A 65 -0.10 -3.16 -13.35
C PRO A 65 -1.48 -3.24 -14.02
N LYS A 66 -1.49 -3.59 -15.30
CA LYS A 66 -2.71 -3.72 -16.10
C LYS A 66 -3.38 -5.07 -15.90
N SER A 67 -4.70 -5.10 -16.05
CA SER A 67 -5.54 -6.31 -15.99
C SER A 67 -5.39 -7.09 -14.67
N LYS A 68 -5.18 -6.37 -13.57
CA LYS A 68 -5.18 -6.95 -12.22
C LYS A 68 -6.55 -6.81 -11.57
N SER A 69 -6.83 -7.69 -10.62
CA SER A 69 -8.02 -7.60 -9.79
C SER A 69 -8.02 -6.25 -9.06
N PRO A 70 -9.15 -5.52 -9.07
CA PRO A 70 -9.27 -4.26 -8.34
C PRO A 70 -9.06 -4.39 -6.83
N GLY A 71 -8.77 -3.25 -6.20
CA GLY A 71 -8.70 -3.12 -4.75
C GLY A 71 -10.07 -3.22 -4.08
N LEU A 72 -10.14 -2.82 -2.81
CA LEU A 72 -11.38 -2.81 -2.02
C LEU A 72 -12.44 -1.84 -2.56
N ASP A 73 -12.02 -0.83 -3.32
CA ASP A 73 -12.87 0.13 -4.01
C ASP A 73 -13.50 -0.43 -5.29
N GLY A 74 -13.01 -1.55 -5.82
CA GLY A 74 -13.48 -2.14 -7.06
C GLY A 74 -13.02 -1.42 -8.32
N LEU A 75 -12.12 -0.43 -8.21
CA LEU A 75 -11.64 0.35 -9.35
C LEU A 75 -10.36 -0.26 -9.95
N PRO A 76 -10.30 -0.48 -11.28
CA PRO A 76 -9.10 -0.99 -11.94
C PRO A 76 -8.05 0.13 -12.11
N PHE A 77 -6.76 -0.23 -12.17
CA PHE A 77 -5.66 0.75 -12.34
C PHE A 77 -5.79 1.61 -13.60
N GLU A 78 -6.34 1.05 -14.67
CA GLU A 78 -6.62 1.75 -15.92
C GLU A 78 -7.59 2.92 -15.72
N LEU A 79 -8.51 2.82 -14.75
CA LEU A 79 -9.40 3.93 -14.41
C LEU A 79 -8.66 5.04 -13.65
N TYR A 80 -7.73 4.70 -12.75
CA TYR A 80 -6.88 5.70 -12.09
C TYR A 80 -6.03 6.46 -13.10
N GLN A 81 -5.42 5.75 -14.06
CA GLN A 81 -4.65 6.37 -15.15
C GLN A 81 -5.53 7.34 -15.96
N TYR A 82 -6.73 6.89 -16.35
CA TYR A 82 -7.67 7.73 -17.10
C TYR A 82 -8.08 8.97 -16.30
N LEU A 83 -8.50 8.80 -15.04
CA LEU A 83 -8.93 9.91 -14.19
C LEU A 83 -7.80 10.89 -13.89
N ALA A 84 -6.58 10.42 -13.66
CA ALA A 84 -5.43 11.29 -13.44
C ALA A 84 -5.10 12.13 -14.67
N SER A 85 -5.23 11.57 -15.88
CA SER A 85 -5.03 12.31 -17.13
C SER A 85 -6.18 13.28 -17.46
N SER A 86 -7.40 12.97 -17.03
CA SER A 86 -8.62 13.71 -17.44
C SER A 86 -9.13 14.69 -16.39
N CYS A 87 -8.73 14.54 -15.13
CA CYS A 87 -9.28 15.27 -13.99
C CYS A 87 -8.18 15.71 -13.03
N SER A 88 -7.81 16.99 -13.07
CA SER A 88 -6.75 17.54 -12.20
C SER A 88 -7.04 17.37 -10.72
N SER A 89 -8.30 17.54 -10.29
CA SER A 89 -8.71 17.40 -8.89
C SER A 89 -8.60 15.97 -8.37
N PHE A 90 -8.74 14.97 -9.25
CA PHE A 90 -8.47 13.58 -8.87
C PHE A 90 -6.98 13.34 -8.61
N LEU A 91 -6.10 13.90 -9.46
CA LEU A 91 -4.66 13.84 -9.25
C LEU A 91 -4.24 14.59 -7.97
N ASP A 92 -4.83 15.77 -7.73
CA ASP A 92 -4.60 16.55 -6.51
C ASP A 92 -4.99 15.75 -5.26
N LEU A 93 -6.13 15.06 -5.29
CA LEU A 93 -6.57 14.18 -4.20
C LEU A 93 -5.58 13.02 -3.97
N LEU A 94 -5.06 12.39 -5.03
CA LEU A 94 -4.08 11.31 -4.88
C LEU A 94 -2.78 11.82 -4.23
N VAL A 95 -2.29 12.98 -4.65
CA VAL A 95 -1.10 13.62 -4.05
C VAL A 95 -1.34 13.96 -2.58
N GLU A 96 -2.51 14.49 -2.24
CA GLU A 96 -2.88 14.81 -0.86
C GLU A 96 -2.90 13.56 0.03
N VAL A 97 -3.55 12.48 -0.44
CA VAL A 97 -3.63 11.21 0.30
C VAL A 97 -2.24 10.60 0.51
N LEU A 98 -1.38 10.61 -0.52
CA LEU A 98 -0.01 10.08 -0.40
C LEU A 98 0.84 10.95 0.53
N SER A 99 0.74 12.28 0.44
CA SER A 99 1.47 13.20 1.33
C SER A 99 1.07 13.03 2.80
N ALA A 100 -0.23 12.82 3.06
CA ALA A 100 -0.73 12.50 4.40
C ALA A 100 -0.15 11.17 4.90
N ALA A 101 -0.09 10.15 4.05
CA ALA A 101 0.49 8.85 4.38
C ALA A 101 2.01 8.94 4.68
N PHE A 102 2.77 9.73 3.90
CA PHE A 102 4.18 10.02 4.17
C PHE A 102 4.39 10.74 5.50
N SER A 103 3.39 11.52 5.94
CA SER A 103 3.38 12.19 7.25
C SER A 103 2.85 11.30 8.38
N GLY A 104 2.59 10.01 8.12
CA GLY A 104 2.12 9.04 9.11
C GLY A 104 0.60 9.00 9.31
N VAL A 105 -0.18 9.72 8.49
CA VAL A 105 -1.64 9.73 8.55
C VAL A 105 -2.20 8.84 7.45
N PHE A 106 -2.58 7.62 7.83
CA PHE A 106 -3.08 6.62 6.88
C PHE A 106 -4.62 6.58 6.83
N PRO A 107 -5.23 6.47 5.64
CA PRO A 107 -6.67 6.25 5.53
C PRO A 107 -7.12 4.99 6.29
N PRO A 108 -8.26 5.03 7.03
CA PRO A 108 -8.75 3.85 7.75
C PRO A 108 -9.03 2.62 6.85
N SER A 109 -9.26 2.83 5.55
CA SER A 109 -9.43 1.75 4.58
C SER A 109 -8.16 0.94 4.36
N TRP A 110 -6.96 1.50 4.57
CA TRP A 110 -5.68 0.79 4.41
C TRP A 110 -5.43 -0.21 5.53
N GLN A 111 -6.15 -0.09 6.64
CA GLN A 111 -6.11 -1.05 7.75
C GLN A 111 -7.09 -2.23 7.53
N LYS A 112 -7.78 -2.26 6.38
CA LYS A 112 -8.70 -3.34 6.01
C LYS A 112 -8.09 -4.14 4.87
N THR A 113 -8.17 -5.46 4.95
CA THR A 113 -7.77 -6.36 3.87
C THR A 113 -8.90 -7.31 3.53
N ARG A 114 -9.01 -7.70 2.25
CA ARG A 114 -9.95 -8.73 1.79
C ARG A 114 -9.16 -9.93 1.33
N MET A 115 -9.40 -11.07 1.97
CA MET A 115 -8.85 -12.35 1.53
C MET A 115 -9.79 -12.99 0.51
N VAL A 116 -9.23 -13.42 -0.62
CA VAL A 116 -9.93 -14.21 -1.63
C VAL A 116 -9.17 -15.52 -1.82
N LEU A 117 -9.88 -16.64 -1.70
CA LEU A 117 -9.30 -17.96 -1.94
C LEU A 117 -9.33 -18.24 -3.43
N LEU A 118 -8.15 -18.41 -4.03
CA LEU A 118 -7.99 -18.83 -5.41
C LEU A 118 -7.61 -20.31 -5.42
N PHE A 119 -8.39 -21.13 -6.14
CA PHE A 119 -8.05 -22.54 -6.36
C PHE A 119 -6.81 -22.63 -7.25
N LYS A 120 -5.90 -23.55 -6.91
CA LYS A 120 -4.75 -23.84 -7.76
C LYS A 120 -5.19 -24.73 -8.90
N LYS A 121 -4.49 -24.61 -10.03
CA LYS A 121 -4.68 -25.50 -11.17
C LYS A 121 -4.34 -26.93 -10.73
N GLY A 122 -5.33 -27.84 -10.79
CA GLY A 122 -5.18 -29.24 -10.38
C GLY A 122 -5.92 -29.61 -9.09
N ASP A 123 -6.50 -28.64 -8.38
CA ASP A 123 -7.34 -28.94 -7.22
C ASP A 123 -8.64 -29.63 -7.68
N PRO A 124 -9.09 -30.70 -6.98
CA PRO A 124 -10.34 -31.38 -7.30
C PRO A 124 -11.51 -30.40 -7.15
N GLN A 125 -12.23 -30.17 -8.24
CA GLN A 125 -13.48 -29.41 -8.22
C GLN A 125 -14.56 -30.35 -7.69
N PHE A 126 -15.11 -30.03 -6.52
CA PHE A 126 -16.26 -30.72 -5.94
C PHE A 126 -17.56 -30.26 -6.61
#